data_AF-A0A8D6PWR6-F1
#
_entry.id   AF-A0A8D6PWR6-F1
#
_cell.length_a   1.000
_cell.length_b   1.000
_cell.length_c   1.000
_cell.angle_alpha   90.00
_cell.angle_beta   90.00
_cell.angle_gamma   90.00
#
_symmetry.space_group_name_H-M   'P 1'
#
loop_
_entity.id
_entity.type
_entity.pdbx_description
1 polymer ?
#
loop_
_entity_poly.entity_id
_entity_poly.type
_entity_poly.pdbx_seq_one_letter_code
_entity_poly.pdbx_strand_id
1 'polypeptide(L)'
;MNKQLLKKVIELKNNGLTIGEIAEELNVSMDTARYLVLNAEKLLENEEKSLSLKNVDIFIDWKNIGSTANRLKYISSIIVDVIKSRNIEFDTVVGISTSGVPIATLVATELGKELTVYIPKKHISEEGKKISGSISHNFSPVNYKRAVIIDDVVTSGSTLKECIKQLKEICSPKLIIVLIDKSGLDEIEEVPLIPLIRVGVVNVEENIK
;
A
#
# COMPACT_ATOMS: atom_id res chain seq x y z
N MET A 1 -3.91 21.14 -11.18
CA MET A 1 -3.03 20.14 -10.52
C MET A 1 -2.39 20.76 -9.28
N ASN A 2 -2.24 20.01 -8.18
CA ASN A 2 -1.79 20.58 -6.90
C ASN A 2 -0.33 21.09 -6.97
N LYS A 3 -0.14 22.42 -6.91
CA LYS A 3 1.20 23.05 -6.93
C LYS A 3 2.12 22.57 -5.80
N GLN A 4 1.57 22.14 -4.65
CA GLN A 4 2.36 21.57 -3.56
C GLN A 4 2.91 20.18 -3.90
N LEU A 5 2.13 19.35 -4.60
CA LEU A 5 2.58 18.04 -5.07
C LEU A 5 3.76 18.20 -6.05
N LEU A 6 3.65 19.13 -7.00
CA LEU A 6 4.71 19.38 -7.98
C LEU A 6 5.98 19.90 -7.33
N LYS A 7 5.86 20.79 -6.33
CA LYS A 7 7.01 21.24 -5.52
C LYS A 7 7.66 20.07 -4.76
N LYS A 8 6.86 19.19 -4.15
CA LYS A 8 7.35 18.00 -3.45
C LYS A 8 8.08 17.04 -4.41
N VAL A 9 7.56 16.81 -5.62
CA VAL A 9 8.23 16.00 -6.64
C VAL A 9 9.60 16.57 -7.00
N ILE A 10 9.70 17.90 -7.22
CA ILE A 10 10.96 18.57 -7.56
C ILE A 10 11.96 18.48 -6.40
N GLU A 11 11.51 18.69 -5.18
CA GLU A 11 12.34 18.57 -3.98
C GLU A 11 12.93 17.15 -3.84
N LEU A 12 12.09 16.11 -3.96
CA LEU A 12 12.54 14.72 -3.86
C LEU A 12 13.52 14.35 -4.99
N LYS A 13 13.26 14.81 -6.22
CA LYS A 13 14.19 14.65 -7.35
C LYS A 13 15.54 15.33 -7.09
N ASN A 14 15.52 16.56 -6.58
CA ASN A 14 16.74 17.33 -6.27
C ASN A 14 17.54 16.72 -5.10
N ASN A 15 16.86 16.02 -4.19
CA ASN A 15 17.48 15.25 -3.12
C ASN A 15 18.04 13.88 -3.60
N GLY A 16 17.94 13.57 -4.90
CA GLY A 16 18.55 12.40 -5.50
C GLY A 16 17.72 11.11 -5.40
N LEU A 17 16.45 11.19 -4.99
CA LEU A 17 15.59 10.00 -4.91
C LEU A 17 15.29 9.45 -6.31
N THR A 18 15.25 8.12 -6.40
CA THR A 18 14.82 7.39 -7.58
C THR A 18 13.32 7.55 -7.84
N ILE A 19 12.88 7.26 -9.06
CA ILE A 19 11.44 7.29 -9.41
C ILE A 19 10.63 6.34 -8.50
N GLY A 20 11.22 5.22 -8.08
CA GLY A 20 10.59 4.26 -7.18
C GLY A 20 10.35 4.83 -5.79
N GLU A 21 11.39 5.42 -5.20
CA GLU A 21 11.28 6.06 -3.88
C GLU A 21 10.32 7.25 -3.91
N ILE A 22 10.31 8.02 -5.00
CA ILE A 22 9.33 9.11 -5.20
C ILE A 22 7.91 8.56 -5.32
N ALA A 23 7.69 7.45 -6.02
CA ALA A 23 6.37 6.82 -6.13
C ALA A 23 5.83 6.38 -4.76
N GLU A 24 6.69 5.87 -3.88
CA GLU A 24 6.35 5.51 -2.51
C GLU A 24 6.07 6.73 -1.63
N GLU A 25 6.99 7.70 -1.63
CA GLU A 25 6.88 8.93 -0.83
C GLU A 25 5.65 9.78 -1.21
N LEU A 26 5.22 9.66 -2.47
CA LEU A 26 4.03 10.30 -3.00
C LEU A 26 2.86 9.35 -3.13
N ASN A 27 2.95 8.08 -2.72
CA ASN A 27 1.87 7.10 -2.80
C ASN A 27 1.09 7.09 -4.15
N VAL A 28 1.83 7.20 -5.25
CA VAL A 28 1.32 7.19 -6.64
C VAL A 28 1.92 6.02 -7.41
N SER A 29 1.37 5.71 -8.58
CA SER A 29 1.95 4.65 -9.42
C SER A 29 3.36 5.02 -9.89
N MET A 30 4.18 4.01 -10.24
CA MET A 30 5.51 4.22 -10.85
C MET A 30 5.44 5.07 -12.11
N ASP A 31 4.43 4.86 -12.94
CA ASP A 31 4.23 5.62 -14.17
C ASP A 31 3.81 7.07 -13.88
N THR A 32 2.98 7.28 -12.85
CA THR A 32 2.61 8.60 -12.35
C THR A 32 3.84 9.34 -11.82
N ALA A 33 4.65 8.70 -10.98
CA ALA A 33 5.89 9.28 -10.46
C ALA A 33 6.86 9.63 -11.60
N ARG A 34 7.02 8.74 -12.58
CA ARG A 34 7.83 8.99 -13.77
C ARG A 34 7.32 10.19 -14.57
N TYR A 35 6.02 10.26 -14.81
CA TYR A 35 5.38 11.37 -15.51
C TYR A 35 5.60 12.69 -14.75
N LEU A 36 5.39 12.70 -13.43
CA LEU A 36 5.57 13.87 -12.59
C LEU A 36 7.03 14.33 -12.58
N VAL A 37 8.01 13.44 -12.37
CA VAL A 37 9.44 13.78 -12.36
C VAL A 37 9.89 14.41 -13.69
N LEU A 38 9.36 13.92 -14.81
CA LEU A 38 9.68 14.44 -16.15
C LEU A 38 9.01 15.78 -16.48
N ASN A 39 7.88 16.08 -15.86
CA ASN A 39 7.04 17.21 -16.26
C ASN A 39 6.77 18.23 -15.15
N ALA A 40 7.18 18.00 -13.89
CA ALA A 40 6.79 18.82 -12.75
C ALA A 40 7.15 20.31 -12.88
N GLU A 41 8.35 20.61 -13.39
CA GLU A 41 8.81 21.98 -13.63
C GLU A 41 7.93 22.68 -14.68
N LYS A 42 7.69 22.02 -15.82
CA LYS A 42 6.81 22.50 -16.89
C LYS A 42 5.35 22.64 -16.43
N LEU A 43 4.88 21.76 -15.56
CA LEU A 43 3.52 21.75 -15.03
C LEU A 43 3.32 22.78 -13.90
N LEU A 44 4.41 23.29 -13.31
CA LEU A 44 4.40 24.43 -12.38
C LEU A 44 4.32 25.78 -13.11
N GLU A 45 4.89 25.85 -14.32
CA GLU A 45 4.94 27.07 -15.15
C GLU A 45 3.66 27.30 -15.98
N ASN A 46 2.91 26.25 -16.31
CA ASN A 46 1.72 26.36 -17.15
C ASN A 46 0.42 26.35 -16.33
N GLU A 47 -0.43 27.36 -16.54
CA GLU A 47 -1.80 27.36 -16.03
C GLU A 47 -2.65 26.28 -16.73
N GLU A 48 -3.34 25.51 -15.87
CA GLU A 48 -4.36 24.49 -16.08
C GLU A 48 -4.71 24.12 -17.54
N LYS A 49 -4.00 23.13 -18.10
CA LYS A 49 -4.63 22.25 -19.08
C LYS A 49 -5.50 21.24 -18.34
N SER A 50 -6.81 21.33 -18.60
CA SER A 50 -7.84 20.39 -18.17
C SER A 50 -7.36 18.94 -18.38
N LEU A 51 -7.19 18.22 -17.27
CA LEU A 51 -6.85 16.81 -17.24
C LEU A 51 -8.04 16.03 -17.80
N SER A 52 -7.85 15.27 -18.88
CA SER A 52 -8.85 14.28 -19.27
C SER A 52 -8.99 13.26 -18.15
N LEU A 53 -10.23 13.05 -17.69
CA LEU A 53 -10.60 12.21 -16.54
C LEU A 53 -10.12 10.74 -16.63
N LYS A 54 -9.59 10.31 -17.78
CA LYS A 54 -8.98 8.97 -17.97
C LYS A 54 -7.60 8.80 -17.32
N ASN A 55 -6.95 9.86 -16.85
CA ASN A 55 -5.57 9.83 -16.31
C ASN A 55 -5.44 10.45 -14.90
N VAL A 56 -6.48 10.42 -14.08
CA VAL A 56 -6.44 11.02 -12.73
C VAL A 56 -6.05 9.96 -11.70
N ASP A 57 -4.80 10.00 -11.21
CA ASP A 57 -4.36 9.25 -10.04
C ASP A 57 -4.72 10.03 -8.76
N ILE A 58 -5.18 9.33 -7.72
CA ILE A 58 -5.61 9.95 -6.45
C ILE A 58 -4.49 9.82 -5.42
N PHE A 59 -3.90 10.95 -5.03
CA PHE A 59 -2.93 10.98 -3.95
C PHE A 59 -3.60 10.78 -2.58
N ILE A 60 -3.02 9.92 -1.74
CA ILE A 60 -3.51 9.62 -0.40
C ILE A 60 -2.45 10.02 0.63
N ASP A 61 -2.70 11.12 1.35
CA ASP A 61 -1.94 11.52 2.54
C ASP A 61 -2.70 11.16 3.80
N TRP A 62 -2.25 10.10 4.49
CA TRP A 62 -2.82 9.65 5.75
C TRP A 62 -1.90 9.94 6.95
N LYS A 63 -0.91 10.84 6.81
CA LYS A 63 0.08 11.13 7.88
C LYS A 63 -0.53 11.52 9.22
N ASN A 64 -1.70 12.16 9.20
CA ASN A 64 -2.39 12.54 10.42
C ASN A 64 -2.85 11.31 11.22
N ILE A 65 -3.20 10.21 10.55
CA ILE A 65 -3.46 8.93 11.22
C ILE A 65 -2.13 8.30 11.66
N GLY A 66 -1.13 8.23 10.78
CA GLY A 66 0.15 7.57 11.04
C GLY A 66 1.07 8.26 12.06
N SER A 67 0.88 9.55 12.31
CA SER A 67 1.77 10.37 13.17
C SER A 67 1.70 10.05 14.66
N THR A 68 0.73 9.25 15.13
CA THR A 68 0.64 8.88 16.54
C THR A 68 0.25 7.41 16.72
N ALA A 69 0.91 6.73 17.65
CA ALA A 69 0.60 5.34 18.00
C ALA A 69 -0.85 5.16 18.49
N ASN A 70 -1.43 6.17 19.17
CA ASN A 70 -2.83 6.10 19.62
C ASN A 70 -3.82 6.05 18.44
N ARG A 71 -3.60 6.83 17.38
CA ARG A 71 -4.46 6.79 16.19
C ARG A 71 -4.31 5.47 15.44
N LEU A 72 -3.07 4.98 15.31
CA LEU A 72 -2.81 3.66 14.75
C LEU A 72 -3.52 2.57 15.56
N LYS A 73 -3.51 2.65 16.89
CA LYS A 73 -4.23 1.71 17.77
C LYS A 73 -5.73 1.69 17.47
N TYR A 74 -6.38 2.84 17.33
CA TYR A 74 -7.80 2.89 16.99
C TYR A 74 -8.11 2.28 15.61
N ILE A 75 -7.26 2.55 14.61
CA ILE A 75 -7.38 1.90 13.29
C ILE A 75 -7.20 0.38 13.40
N SER A 76 -6.20 -0.07 14.15
CA SER A 76 -5.96 -1.50 14.39
C SER A 76 -7.14 -2.17 15.10
N SER A 77 -7.79 -1.51 16.07
CA SER A 77 -8.99 -2.06 16.71
C SER A 77 -10.18 -2.19 15.74
N ILE A 78 -10.33 -1.29 14.77
CA ILE A 78 -11.31 -1.44 13.68
C ILE A 78 -10.97 -2.65 12.82
N ILE A 79 -9.69 -2.81 12.45
CA ILE A 79 -9.23 -3.98 11.67
C ILE A 79 -9.49 -5.29 12.43
N VAL A 80 -9.24 -5.31 13.74
CA VAL A 80 -9.50 -6.46 14.61
C VAL A 80 -10.97 -6.84 14.63
N ASP A 81 -11.87 -5.86 14.73
CA ASP A 81 -13.32 -6.09 14.65
C ASP A 81 -13.72 -6.70 13.29
N VAL A 82 -13.18 -6.13 12.20
CA VAL A 82 -13.38 -6.68 10.84
C VAL A 82 -12.90 -8.14 10.77
N ILE A 83 -11.69 -8.46 11.23
CA ILE A 83 -11.17 -9.84 11.23
C ILE A 83 -12.09 -10.79 11.99
N LYS A 84 -12.53 -10.40 13.19
CA LYS A 84 -13.43 -11.21 14.02
C LYS A 84 -14.77 -11.46 13.32
N SER A 85 -15.31 -10.45 12.63
CA SER A 85 -16.57 -10.58 11.88
C SER A 85 -16.50 -11.60 10.73
N ARG A 86 -15.30 -11.88 10.20
CA ARG A 86 -15.11 -12.84 9.10
C ARG A 86 -15.05 -14.31 9.56
N ASN A 87 -15.02 -14.56 10.87
CA ASN A 87 -14.94 -15.90 11.45
C ASN A 87 -13.82 -16.76 10.83
N ILE A 88 -12.67 -16.13 10.56
CA ILE A 88 -11.50 -16.82 10.01
C ILE A 88 -10.57 -17.27 11.13
N GLU A 89 -10.05 -18.48 11.02
CA GLU A 89 -8.96 -18.93 11.87
C GLU A 89 -7.62 -18.66 11.20
N PHE A 90 -6.70 -18.07 11.96
CA PHE A 90 -5.35 -17.80 11.51
C PHE A 90 -4.35 -17.78 12.66
N ASP A 91 -3.07 -17.86 12.34
CA ASP A 91 -1.98 -18.06 13.30
C ASP A 91 -1.03 -16.85 13.36
N THR A 92 -0.79 -16.20 12.21
CA THR A 92 0.18 -15.12 12.06
C THR A 92 -0.35 -13.93 11.27
N VAL A 93 0.06 -12.73 11.65
CA VAL A 93 -0.14 -11.49 10.91
C VAL A 93 1.13 -11.18 10.12
N VAL A 94 0.98 -10.93 8.82
CA VAL A 94 2.06 -10.50 7.92
C VAL A 94 1.91 -9.00 7.68
N GLY A 95 2.82 -8.19 8.23
CA GLY A 95 2.90 -6.77 7.91
C GLY A 95 3.70 -6.54 6.63
N ILE A 96 3.14 -5.80 5.67
CA ILE A 96 3.92 -5.34 4.51
C ILE A 96 4.79 -4.16 4.93
N SER A 97 6.10 -4.29 4.73
CA SER A 97 7.05 -3.23 5.01
C SER A 97 6.89 -2.07 4.03
N THR A 98 7.00 -0.81 4.46
CA THR A 98 7.31 -0.37 5.85
C THR A 98 6.06 0.06 6.61
N SER A 99 5.16 0.77 5.95
CA SER A 99 4.00 1.45 6.57
C SER A 99 2.91 0.51 7.10
N GLY A 100 2.78 -0.71 6.56
CA GLY A 100 1.85 -1.71 7.07
C GLY A 100 2.29 -2.32 8.41
N VAL A 101 3.60 -2.32 8.72
CA VAL A 101 4.17 -3.01 9.89
C VAL A 101 3.66 -2.45 11.23
N PRO A 102 3.60 -1.12 11.47
CA PRO A 102 3.03 -0.58 12.71
C PRO A 102 1.58 -1.02 12.95
N ILE A 103 0.75 -1.04 11.91
CA ILE A 103 -0.66 -1.46 11.99
C ILE A 103 -0.72 -2.96 12.29
N ALA A 104 0.05 -3.76 11.54
CA ALA A 104 0.14 -5.21 11.70
C ALA A 104 0.58 -5.61 13.12
N THR A 105 1.56 -4.90 13.67
CA THR A 105 2.08 -5.13 15.03
C THR A 105 0.99 -4.94 16.09
N LEU A 106 0.20 -3.87 15.96
CA LEU A 106 -0.90 -3.59 16.90
C LEU A 106 -2.04 -4.59 16.75
N VAL A 107 -2.36 -5.02 15.53
CA VAL A 107 -3.38 -6.06 15.29
C VAL A 107 -2.94 -7.41 15.86
N ALA A 108 -1.69 -7.81 15.63
CA ALA A 108 -1.12 -9.04 16.20
C ALA A 108 -1.15 -9.01 17.73
N THR A 109 -0.81 -7.85 18.32
CA THR A 109 -0.85 -7.62 19.77
C THR A 109 -2.26 -7.80 20.32
N GLU A 110 -3.26 -7.18 19.71
CA GLU A 110 -4.64 -7.22 20.20
C GLU A 110 -5.30 -8.60 20.04
N LEU A 111 -4.91 -9.37 19.01
CA LEU A 111 -5.42 -10.71 18.76
C LEU A 111 -4.59 -11.83 19.42
N GLY A 112 -3.46 -11.50 20.04
CA GLY A 112 -2.53 -12.49 20.60
C GLY A 112 -1.97 -13.43 19.53
N LYS A 113 -1.67 -12.89 18.35
CA LYS A 113 -1.15 -13.65 17.19
C LYS A 113 0.32 -13.37 16.97
N GLU A 114 0.99 -14.27 16.26
CA GLU A 114 2.36 -14.03 15.86
C GLU A 114 2.44 -12.92 14.81
N LEU A 115 3.61 -12.30 14.71
CA LEU A 115 3.91 -11.28 13.71
C LEU A 115 5.06 -11.76 12.84
N THR A 116 4.93 -11.52 11.54
CA THR A 116 6.05 -11.50 10.60
C THR A 116 6.00 -10.26 9.71
N VAL A 117 7.09 -10.01 8.99
CA VAL A 117 7.20 -8.86 8.09
C VAL A 117 7.60 -9.35 6.71
N TYR A 118 6.86 -8.93 5.70
CA TYR A 118 7.25 -9.05 4.30
C TYR A 118 7.94 -7.77 3.85
N ILE A 119 9.10 -7.90 3.23
CA ILE A 119 9.91 -6.81 2.68
C ILE A 119 9.75 -6.84 1.15
N PRO A 120 9.02 -5.88 0.57
CA PRO A 120 8.85 -5.81 -0.88
C PRO A 120 10.18 -5.67 -1.63
N LYS A 121 10.27 -6.28 -2.82
CA LYS A 121 11.45 -6.24 -3.71
C LYS A 121 12.04 -4.84 -3.91
N LYS A 122 11.17 -3.85 -4.07
CA LYS A 122 11.53 -2.44 -4.32
C LYS A 122 12.41 -1.84 -3.21
N HIS A 123 12.40 -2.40 -2.00
CA HIS A 123 13.29 -1.98 -0.91
C HIS A 123 14.65 -2.72 -0.88
N ILE A 124 14.85 -3.71 -1.75
CA ILE A 124 16.02 -4.60 -1.75
C ILE A 124 16.90 -4.34 -2.98
N SER A 125 16.67 -3.25 -3.74
CA SER A 125 17.43 -2.99 -4.96
C SER A 125 18.87 -2.53 -4.67
N GLU A 126 19.81 -3.47 -4.71
CA GLU A 126 21.18 -3.24 -5.18
C GLU A 126 21.18 -3.32 -6.71
N GLU A 127 21.86 -2.39 -7.39
CA GLU A 127 22.03 -2.40 -8.84
C GLU A 127 22.53 -3.77 -9.33
N GLY A 128 21.74 -4.43 -10.21
CA GLY A 128 22.18 -5.61 -10.96
C GLY A 128 21.73 -6.99 -10.46
N LYS A 129 21.05 -7.12 -9.30
CA LYS A 129 20.48 -8.41 -8.86
C LYS A 129 18.96 -8.44 -8.92
N LYS A 130 18.39 -9.47 -9.56
CA LYS A 130 16.95 -9.80 -9.47
C LYS A 130 16.66 -10.37 -8.07
N ILE A 131 16.70 -9.54 -7.04
CA ILE A 131 16.27 -9.94 -5.71
C ILE A 131 14.74 -9.88 -5.70
N SER A 132 14.07 -10.95 -5.29
CA SER A 132 12.63 -10.95 -5.02
C SER A 132 12.37 -10.32 -3.65
N GLY A 133 11.13 -9.92 -3.34
CA GLY A 133 10.77 -9.61 -1.95
C GLY A 133 11.08 -10.79 -1.03
N SER A 134 11.09 -10.55 0.27
CA SER A 134 11.47 -11.57 1.25
C SER A 134 10.67 -11.48 2.54
N ILE A 135 10.56 -12.60 3.24
CA ILE A 135 10.01 -12.65 4.60
C ILE A 135 11.18 -12.47 5.56
N SER A 136 11.04 -11.56 6.51
CA SER A 136 12.10 -11.22 7.45
C SER A 136 12.41 -12.38 8.41
N HIS A 137 13.68 -12.78 8.49
CA HIS A 137 14.16 -13.84 9.38
C HIS A 137 14.22 -13.44 10.86
N ASN A 138 14.02 -12.15 11.18
CA ASN A 138 14.03 -11.65 12.55
C ASN A 138 12.70 -11.87 13.29
N PHE A 139 11.65 -12.25 12.56
CA PHE A 139 10.29 -12.41 13.08
C PHE A 139 9.84 -13.88 13.03
N SER A 140 8.62 -14.17 13.49
CA SER A 140 8.12 -15.54 13.57
C SER A 140 8.12 -16.21 12.18
N PRO A 141 8.58 -17.47 12.06
CA PRO A 141 8.49 -18.21 10.81
C PRO A 141 7.02 -18.43 10.43
N VAL A 142 6.72 -18.46 9.13
CA VAL A 142 5.34 -18.64 8.65
C VAL A 142 5.04 -20.02 8.10
N ASN A 143 6.01 -20.93 8.07
CA ASN A 143 5.86 -22.25 7.46
C ASN A 143 4.65 -22.99 8.03
N TYR A 144 3.77 -23.47 7.13
CA TYR A 144 2.54 -24.21 7.40
C TYR A 144 1.47 -23.44 8.20
N LYS A 145 1.64 -22.12 8.39
CA LYS A 145 0.68 -21.28 9.14
C LYS A 145 -0.39 -20.69 8.24
N ARG A 146 -1.49 -20.25 8.84
CA ARG A 146 -2.53 -19.45 8.21
C ARG A 146 -2.25 -17.98 8.48
N ALA A 147 -2.22 -17.18 7.43
CA ALA A 147 -1.74 -15.80 7.49
C ALA A 147 -2.85 -14.79 7.17
N VAL A 148 -2.90 -13.70 7.95
CA VAL A 148 -3.64 -12.47 7.60
C VAL A 148 -2.61 -11.41 7.22
N ILE A 149 -2.75 -10.83 6.04
CA ILE A 149 -1.84 -9.82 5.49
C ILE A 149 -2.41 -8.44 5.78
N ILE A 150 -1.57 -7.53 6.27
CA ILE A 150 -1.94 -6.16 6.60
C ILE A 150 -1.00 -5.18 5.90
N ASP A 151 -1.60 -4.22 5.19
CA ASP A 151 -0.90 -3.13 4.52
C ASP A 151 -1.64 -1.80 4.75
N ASP A 152 -1.00 -0.67 4.44
CA ASP A 152 -1.65 0.63 4.53
C ASP A 152 -2.47 0.93 3.26
N VAL A 153 -1.81 1.03 2.10
CA VAL A 153 -2.46 1.44 0.85
C VAL A 153 -2.19 0.47 -0.27
N VAL A 154 -3.25 -0.01 -0.92
CA VAL A 154 -3.13 -0.78 -2.16
C VAL A 154 -3.42 0.10 -3.39
N THR A 155 -2.50 0.07 -4.35
CA THR A 155 -2.60 0.80 -5.63
C THR A 155 -2.91 -0.14 -6.79
N SER A 156 -1.91 -0.83 -7.34
CA SER A 156 -2.12 -1.86 -8.38
C SER A 156 -2.23 -3.28 -7.81
N GLY A 157 -1.94 -3.45 -6.51
CA GLY A 157 -1.86 -4.75 -5.86
C GLY A 157 -0.59 -5.54 -6.17
N SER A 158 0.39 -5.00 -6.91
CA SER A 158 1.60 -5.74 -7.32
C SER A 158 2.42 -6.26 -6.14
N THR A 159 2.61 -5.45 -5.09
CA THR A 159 3.33 -5.84 -3.87
C THR A 159 2.62 -6.97 -3.12
N LEU A 160 1.30 -6.85 -2.93
CA LEU A 160 0.50 -7.89 -2.28
C LEU A 160 0.49 -9.18 -3.11
N LYS A 161 0.41 -9.07 -4.44
CA LYS A 161 0.49 -10.21 -5.37
C LYS A 161 1.81 -10.95 -5.23
N GLU A 162 2.93 -10.23 -5.18
CA GLU A 162 4.25 -10.83 -4.96
C GLU A 162 4.34 -11.52 -3.59
N CYS A 163 3.89 -10.83 -2.54
CA CYS A 163 3.84 -11.37 -1.18
C CYS A 163 3.04 -12.68 -1.12
N ILE A 164 1.82 -12.69 -1.67
CA ILE A 164 0.92 -13.84 -1.65
C ILE A 164 1.51 -15.02 -2.42
N LYS A 165 2.14 -14.79 -3.57
CA LYS A 165 2.79 -15.87 -4.33
C LYS A 165 3.88 -16.55 -3.52
N GLN A 166 4.74 -15.79 -2.85
CA GLN A 166 5.76 -16.37 -1.97
C GLN A 166 5.15 -17.06 -0.76
N LEU A 167 4.14 -16.44 -0.14
CA LEU A 167 3.47 -17.03 1.01
C LEU A 167 2.76 -18.34 0.66
N LYS A 168 2.13 -18.46 -0.51
CA LYS A 168 1.46 -19.70 -0.95
C LYS A 168 2.42 -20.89 -1.10
N GLU A 169 3.73 -20.66 -1.27
CA GLU A 169 4.73 -21.73 -1.34
C GLU A 169 5.02 -22.36 0.02
N ILE A 170 4.81 -21.62 1.11
CA ILE A 170 5.23 -22.04 2.46
C ILE A 170 4.14 -21.96 3.52
N CYS A 171 3.03 -21.26 3.27
CA CYS A 171 1.94 -21.01 4.22
C CYS A 171 0.61 -20.79 3.48
N SER A 172 -0.47 -20.52 4.21
CA SER A 172 -1.82 -20.30 3.66
C SER A 172 -2.34 -18.89 3.96
N PRO A 173 -2.19 -17.93 3.03
CA PRO A 173 -2.86 -16.63 3.12
C PRO A 173 -4.38 -16.80 3.15
N LYS A 174 -5.04 -16.18 4.13
CA LYS A 174 -6.50 -16.27 4.32
C LYS A 174 -7.23 -14.97 4.04
N LEU A 175 -6.58 -13.84 4.28
CA LEU A 175 -7.22 -12.54 4.18
C LEU A 175 -6.18 -11.44 4.00
N ILE A 176 -6.53 -10.43 3.23
CA ILE A 176 -5.79 -9.17 3.12
C ILE A 176 -6.68 -8.08 3.72
N ILE A 177 -6.11 -7.26 4.60
CA ILE A 177 -6.76 -6.03 5.07
C ILE A 177 -5.85 -4.85 4.79
N VAL A 178 -6.43 -3.82 4.19
CA VAL A 178 -5.73 -2.57 3.89
C VAL A 178 -6.48 -1.39 4.49
N LEU A 179 -5.77 -0.34 4.89
CA LEU A 179 -6.42 0.88 5.33
C LEU A 179 -7.16 1.54 4.15
N ILE A 180 -6.49 1.70 3.00
CA ILE A 180 -7.06 2.37 1.83
C ILE A 180 -6.84 1.55 0.56
N ASP A 181 -7.90 1.39 -0.23
CA ASP A 181 -7.85 0.78 -1.56
C ASP A 181 -8.12 1.79 -2.66
N LYS A 182 -7.16 1.89 -3.59
CA LYS A 182 -7.27 2.63 -4.87
C LYS A 182 -7.45 1.71 -6.07
N SER A 183 -7.26 0.41 -5.90
CA SER A 183 -7.20 -0.60 -6.96
C SER A 183 -8.58 -1.03 -7.44
N GLY A 184 -9.60 -0.99 -6.58
CA GLY A 184 -10.91 -1.55 -6.91
C GLY A 184 -10.96 -3.08 -6.88
N LEU A 185 -9.90 -3.75 -6.40
CA LEU A 185 -9.84 -5.21 -6.31
C LEU A 185 -10.61 -5.73 -5.09
N ASP A 186 -11.28 -6.86 -5.23
CA ASP A 186 -11.96 -7.57 -4.12
C ASP A 186 -11.16 -8.78 -3.63
N GLU A 187 -10.18 -9.23 -4.41
CA GLU A 187 -9.25 -10.29 -4.08
C GLU A 187 -7.95 -10.13 -4.86
N ILE A 188 -6.88 -10.75 -4.35
CA ILE A 188 -5.60 -10.86 -5.04
C ILE A 188 -5.13 -12.31 -4.93
N GLU A 189 -4.91 -12.97 -6.06
CA GLU A 189 -4.49 -14.38 -6.11
C GLU A 189 -5.41 -15.27 -5.24
N GLU A 190 -6.73 -15.14 -5.40
CA GLU A 190 -7.77 -15.90 -4.66
C GLU A 190 -7.81 -15.63 -3.13
N VAL A 191 -7.07 -14.63 -2.65
CA VAL A 191 -7.12 -14.19 -1.25
C VAL A 191 -8.02 -12.96 -1.16
N PRO A 192 -9.12 -12.99 -0.38
CA PRO A 192 -10.03 -11.87 -0.26
C PRO A 192 -9.33 -10.61 0.26
N LEU A 193 -9.67 -9.46 -0.30
CA LEU A 193 -9.15 -8.15 0.08
C LEU A 193 -10.26 -7.30 0.70
N ILE A 194 -10.03 -6.81 1.91
CA ILE A 194 -10.95 -5.91 2.61
C ILE A 194 -10.26 -4.57 2.86
N PRO A 195 -10.69 -3.50 2.21
CA PRO A 195 -10.29 -2.16 2.61
C PRO A 195 -11.16 -1.63 3.74
N LEU A 196 -10.59 -0.80 4.63
CA LEU A 196 -11.41 0.05 5.50
C LEU A 196 -12.05 1.20 4.71
N ILE A 197 -11.30 1.75 3.75
CA ILE A 197 -11.73 2.85 2.90
C ILE A 197 -11.43 2.49 1.44
N ARG A 198 -12.44 2.51 0.57
CA ARG A 198 -12.24 2.37 -0.87
C ARG A 198 -12.41 3.71 -1.56
N VAL A 199 -11.48 4.03 -2.44
CA VAL A 199 -11.47 5.24 -3.25
C VAL A 199 -11.75 4.85 -4.69
N GLY A 200 -12.74 5.49 -5.30
CA GLY A 200 -13.10 5.29 -6.70
C GLY A 200 -13.36 6.62 -7.39
N VAL A 201 -13.14 6.65 -8.71
CA VAL A 201 -13.54 7.78 -9.57
C VAL A 201 -14.89 7.44 -10.18
N VAL A 202 -15.88 8.28 -9.96
CA VAL A 202 -17.17 8.20 -10.66
C VAL A 202 -17.08 9.07 -11.91
N ASN A 203 -17.08 8.46 -13.09
CA ASN A 203 -17.22 9.19 -14.34
C ASN A 203 -18.68 9.57 -14.54
N VAL A 204 -19.00 10.84 -14.31
CA VAL A 204 -20.29 11.41 -14.71
C VAL A 204 -20.15 11.84 -16.17
N GLU A 205 -20.38 10.93 -17.11
CA GLU A 205 -20.61 11.36 -18.50
C GLU A 205 -21.89 12.22 -18.53
N GLU A 206 -21.82 13.34 -19.25
CA GLU A 206 -22.89 14.32 -19.44
C GLU A 206 -24.17 13.67 -19.99
N ASN A 207 -25.01 13.14 -19.11
CA ASN A 207 -26.44 12.96 -19.36
C ASN A 207 -27.18 14.16 -18.77
N ILE A 208 -26.87 15.36 -19.28
CA ILE A 208 -27.80 16.48 -19.23
C ILE A 208 -28.30 16.67 -20.66
N LYS A 209 -29.43 16.01 -20.91
CA LYS A 209 -30.42 16.14 -22.00
C LYS A 209 -30.04 16.92 -23.27
#